data_AF-A0AAD6V5N9-F1
#
_entry.id   AF-A0AAD6V5N9-F1
#
_cell.length_a   1.000
_cell.length_b   1.000
_cell.length_c   1.000
_cell.angle_alpha   90.00
_cell.angle_beta   90.00
_cell.angle_gamma   90.00
#
_symmetry.space_group_name_H-M   'P 1'
#
loop_
_entity.id
_entity.type
_entity.pdbx_description
1 polymer ?
#
loop_
_entity_poly.entity_id
_entity_poly.type
_entity_poly.pdbx_seq_one_letter_code
_entity_poly.pdbx_strand_id
1 'polypeptide(L)'
;MPSNFPNCTDTDISGIGVRSATYAQNLISFIPAIVALANDGKISNNERAFIEDQSTNILLTAFGLLISALIQASTPQGLDNYHLSIVLNLSWMNNTNLFIYSLLRLHRKLWELPTGLPDLWDWRRVCLSLFRKRDPDPPATDSLPIPITAQKDRPLTLMLSAFPQKLPWINTLRHKLYWVDTATLVGSLHLSVMGALGIWLWSDPANFSISNTCPVGATVTVLGDTLPIDSPGIRIVSLVIFSAVFIPIANFLLPMALILMPYFICMSRPWANHHHRERAGAFCVGGGLAILFLINVIFLVDTEVSILRNEPRQAGQDNIWTLGQTLALLLLVLPMKALAQYIFASIGLPFLAGEKMARALKGFRSYEKHYNTPWDEVRKWMFTVDDTPIPVDDGWLEAACEATQRDIAQFCLGNGAVGSTVLRKAAANGHETACRLLVQFGAPVSGRGSSSVASDGLH
;
A
#
# COMPACT_ATOMS: atom_id res chain seq x y z
N MET A 1 -23.01 28.51 22.42
CA MET A 1 -22.46 27.56 23.41
C MET A 1 -21.62 26.57 22.62
N PRO A 2 -20.33 26.37 22.94
CA PRO A 2 -19.57 25.29 22.34
C PRO A 2 -20.17 23.98 22.85
N SER A 3 -20.81 23.24 21.97
CA SER A 3 -21.25 21.88 22.22
C SER A 3 -20.03 21.02 22.51
N ASN A 4 -19.88 20.63 23.78
CA ASN A 4 -18.97 19.56 24.20
C ASN A 4 -19.46 18.24 23.57
N PHE A 5 -19.25 18.08 22.27
CA PHE A 5 -19.38 16.76 21.66
C PHE A 5 -18.27 15.90 22.26
N PRO A 6 -18.58 14.70 22.79
CA PRO A 6 -17.56 13.78 23.24
C PRO A 6 -16.60 13.55 22.08
N ASN A 7 -15.31 13.84 22.33
CA ASN A 7 -14.25 13.67 21.36
C ASN A 7 -14.19 12.19 21.02
N CYS A 8 -14.68 11.82 19.84
CA CYS A 8 -14.55 10.45 19.35
C CYS A 8 -13.06 10.09 19.30
N THR A 9 -12.74 8.83 19.56
CA THR A 9 -11.36 8.37 19.63
C THR A 9 -10.74 8.39 18.24
N ASP A 10 -9.68 9.17 18.07
CA ASP A 10 -8.89 9.23 16.84
C ASP A 10 -8.25 7.85 16.61
N THR A 11 -8.66 7.15 15.54
CA THR A 11 -8.18 5.80 15.27
C THR A 11 -7.13 5.83 14.17
N ASP A 12 -5.88 5.61 14.57
CA ASP A 12 -4.71 5.54 13.68
C ASP A 12 -4.91 4.64 12.46
N ILE A 13 -5.70 3.58 12.61
CA ILE A 13 -5.91 2.54 11.60
C ILE A 13 -6.73 2.99 10.38
N SER A 14 -7.56 4.03 10.52
CA SER A 14 -8.40 4.56 9.44
C SER A 14 -7.96 5.93 8.94
N GLY A 15 -6.84 6.41 9.49
CA GLY A 15 -6.29 7.72 9.23
C GLY A 15 -5.79 7.91 7.80
N ILE A 16 -5.70 9.18 7.38
CA ILE A 16 -5.45 9.58 6.00
C ILE A 16 -4.16 8.98 5.42
N GLY A 17 -3.08 8.85 6.21
CA GLY A 17 -1.83 8.26 5.74
C GLY A 17 -1.96 6.75 5.44
N VAL A 18 -2.68 5.99 6.27
CA VAL A 18 -2.93 4.56 6.04
C VAL A 18 -3.79 4.36 4.80
N ARG A 19 -4.85 5.16 4.64
CA ARG A 19 -5.73 5.10 3.46
C ARG A 19 -4.96 5.44 2.19
N SER A 20 -4.25 6.57 2.19
CA SER A 20 -3.45 7.03 1.05
C SER A 20 -2.39 6.02 0.65
N ALA A 21 -1.67 5.44 1.62
CA ALA A 21 -0.71 4.37 1.36
C ALA A 21 -1.38 3.16 0.71
N THR A 22 -2.52 2.73 1.25
CA THR A 22 -3.28 1.59 0.74
C THR A 22 -3.76 1.86 -0.69
N TYR A 23 -4.34 3.03 -0.97
CA TYR A 23 -4.80 3.40 -2.32
C TYR A 23 -3.64 3.42 -3.31
N ALA A 24 -2.53 4.06 -2.93
CA ALA A 24 -1.35 4.11 -3.78
C ALA A 24 -0.83 2.69 -4.07
N GLN A 25 -0.61 1.86 -3.04
CA GLN A 25 -0.13 0.48 -3.21
C GLN A 25 -1.02 -0.35 -4.16
N ASN A 26 -2.34 -0.25 -4.00
CA ASN A 26 -3.32 -1.01 -4.79
C ASN A 26 -3.44 -0.53 -6.22
N LEU A 27 -3.41 0.78 -6.47
CA LEU A 27 -3.53 1.31 -7.84
C LEU A 27 -2.23 1.10 -8.63
N ILE A 28 -1.09 1.24 -7.95
CA ILE A 28 0.23 1.18 -8.55
C ILE A 28 0.65 -0.27 -8.88
N SER A 29 0.07 -1.27 -8.21
CA SER A 29 0.32 -2.70 -8.51
C SER A 29 -0.18 -3.17 -9.87
N PHE A 30 -1.05 -2.40 -10.52
CA PHE A 30 -1.46 -2.67 -11.89
C PHE A 30 -0.36 -2.36 -12.90
N ILE A 31 0.58 -1.46 -12.58
CA ILE A 31 1.58 -0.99 -13.54
C ILE A 31 2.47 -2.14 -14.05
N PRO A 32 3.08 -3.00 -13.21
CA PRO A 32 3.88 -4.12 -13.70
C PRO A 32 3.08 -5.08 -14.57
N ALA A 33 1.83 -5.36 -14.21
CA ALA A 33 0.96 -6.24 -14.98
C ALA A 33 0.66 -5.66 -16.37
N ILE A 34 0.36 -4.36 -16.43
CA ILE A 34 0.10 -3.64 -17.68
C ILE A 34 1.37 -3.58 -18.54
N VAL A 35 2.52 -3.26 -17.96
CA VAL A 35 3.81 -3.18 -18.66
C VAL A 35 4.20 -4.53 -19.24
N ALA A 36 4.08 -5.61 -18.47
CA ALA A 36 4.36 -6.97 -18.95
C ALA A 36 3.47 -7.33 -20.15
N LEU A 37 2.15 -7.07 -20.05
CA LEU A 37 1.23 -7.35 -21.15
C LEU A 37 1.45 -6.45 -22.37
N ALA A 38 1.85 -5.20 -22.18
CA ALA A 38 2.07 -4.25 -23.26
C ALA A 38 3.37 -4.53 -24.06
N ASN A 39 4.37 -5.15 -23.43
CA ASN A 39 5.68 -5.37 -24.04
C ASN A 39 5.66 -6.49 -25.08
N ASP A 40 5.44 -7.73 -24.65
CA ASP A 40 5.44 -8.92 -25.52
C ASP A 40 4.16 -9.75 -25.41
N GLY A 41 3.19 -9.30 -24.61
CA GLY A 41 1.95 -10.03 -24.31
C GLY A 41 2.17 -11.31 -23.51
N LYS A 42 3.41 -11.55 -23.04
CA LYS A 42 3.81 -12.72 -22.27
C LYS A 42 4.24 -12.27 -20.88
N ILE A 43 4.28 -13.23 -19.96
CA ILE A 43 4.65 -12.96 -18.58
C ILE A 43 5.86 -13.82 -18.26
N SER A 44 7.03 -13.18 -18.28
CA SER A 44 8.29 -13.84 -17.96
C SER A 44 8.31 -14.32 -16.49
N ASN A 45 9.26 -15.20 -16.17
CA ASN A 45 9.40 -15.70 -14.80
C ASN A 45 9.78 -14.58 -13.82
N ASN A 46 10.59 -13.63 -14.27
CA ASN A 46 11.08 -12.52 -13.47
C ASN A 46 9.95 -11.53 -13.17
N GLU A 47 9.13 -11.19 -14.18
CA GLU A 47 7.97 -10.31 -14.00
C GLU A 47 6.94 -10.93 -13.06
N ARG A 48 6.66 -12.23 -13.21
CA ARG A 48 5.76 -12.94 -12.29
C ARG A 48 6.29 -12.91 -10.85
N ALA A 49 7.58 -13.21 -10.66
CA ALA A 49 8.18 -13.21 -9.33
C ALA A 49 8.13 -11.82 -8.69
N PHE A 50 8.38 -10.77 -9.47
CA PHE A 50 8.23 -9.38 -9.02
C PHE A 50 6.80 -9.06 -8.57
N ILE A 51 5.79 -9.48 -9.35
CA ILE A 51 4.38 -9.27 -9.01
C ILE A 51 3.95 -10.12 -7.80
N GLU A 52 4.48 -11.35 -7.65
CA GLU A 52 4.30 -12.19 -6.46
C GLU A 52 4.83 -11.49 -5.21
N ASP A 53 6.06 -10.97 -5.26
CA ASP A 53 6.71 -10.27 -4.15
C ASP A 53 5.95 -8.99 -3.79
N GLN A 54 5.54 -8.19 -4.79
CA GLN A 54 4.73 -6.99 -4.58
C GLN A 54 3.39 -7.32 -3.93
N SER A 55 2.66 -8.31 -4.45
CA SER A 55 1.38 -8.73 -3.89
C SER A 55 1.54 -9.26 -2.46
N THR A 56 2.62 -10.00 -2.18
CA THR A 56 2.89 -10.54 -0.84
C THR A 56 3.17 -9.42 0.16
N ASN A 57 3.94 -8.40 -0.24
CA ASN A 57 4.22 -7.24 0.60
C ASN A 57 2.95 -6.46 0.94
N ILE A 58 2.08 -6.20 -0.05
CA ILE A 58 0.81 -5.50 0.19
C ILE A 58 -0.10 -6.31 1.11
N LEU A 59 -0.20 -7.63 0.90
CA LEU A 59 -0.97 -8.51 1.79
C LEU A 59 -0.42 -8.54 3.21
N LEU A 60 0.90 -8.49 3.39
CA LEU A 60 1.51 -8.44 4.71
C LEU A 60 1.17 -7.14 5.43
N THR A 61 1.21 -6.00 4.73
CA THR A 61 0.75 -4.71 5.26
C THR A 61 -0.73 -4.77 5.63
N ALA A 62 -1.58 -5.33 4.77
CA ALA A 62 -3.00 -5.51 5.02
C ALA A 62 -3.29 -6.38 6.25
N PHE A 63 -2.51 -7.45 6.42
CA PHE A 63 -2.58 -8.31 7.60
C PHE A 63 -2.20 -7.55 8.88
N GLY A 64 -1.18 -6.69 8.80
CA GLY A 64 -0.84 -5.75 9.86
C GLY A 64 -2.02 -4.87 10.25
N LEU A 65 -2.75 -4.31 9.28
CA LEU A 65 -3.93 -3.48 9.53
C LEU A 65 -5.05 -4.26 10.26
N LEU A 66 -5.32 -5.51 9.88
CA LEU A 66 -6.32 -6.34 10.56
C LEU A 66 -5.91 -6.68 12.01
N ILE A 67 -4.62 -6.98 12.23
CA ILE A 67 -4.10 -7.22 13.58
C ILE A 67 -4.20 -5.93 14.42
N SER A 68 -3.83 -4.79 13.86
CA SER A 68 -3.96 -3.49 14.53
C SER A 68 -5.41 -3.20 14.89
N ALA A 69 -6.37 -3.50 14.01
CA ALA A 69 -7.80 -3.37 14.31
C ALA A 69 -8.23 -4.29 15.47
N LEU A 70 -7.78 -5.55 15.49
CA LEU A 70 -8.05 -6.48 16.60
C LEU A 70 -7.45 -5.99 17.92
N ILE A 71 -6.20 -5.53 17.91
CA ILE A 71 -5.54 -4.97 19.09
C ILE A 71 -6.31 -3.75 19.57
N GLN A 72 -6.63 -2.81 18.68
CA GLN A 72 -7.37 -1.61 19.01
C GLN A 72 -8.75 -1.93 19.58
N ALA A 73 -9.46 -2.91 19.03
CA ALA A 73 -10.73 -3.37 19.57
C ALA A 73 -10.61 -3.92 21.00
N SER A 74 -9.43 -4.41 21.41
CA SER A 74 -9.15 -4.86 22.77
C SER A 74 -8.69 -3.75 23.72
N THR A 75 -8.38 -2.55 23.22
CA THR A 75 -7.92 -1.42 24.03
C THR A 75 -9.10 -0.63 24.63
N PRO A 76 -8.89 0.16 25.70
CA PRO A 76 -9.94 1.01 26.28
C PRO A 76 -10.51 2.06 25.33
N GLN A 77 -9.77 2.41 24.27
CA GLN A 77 -10.22 3.33 23.21
C GLN A 77 -11.33 2.72 22.35
N GLY A 78 -11.40 1.39 22.32
CA GLY A 78 -12.34 0.62 21.53
C GLY A 78 -12.11 0.71 20.03
N LEU A 79 -12.94 -0.04 19.31
CA LEU A 79 -13.12 0.07 17.87
C LEU A 79 -14.62 0.22 17.61
N ASP A 80 -14.99 1.21 16.81
CA ASP A 80 -16.39 1.41 16.42
C ASP A 80 -16.70 0.71 15.08
N ASN A 81 -17.99 0.64 14.76
CA ASN A 81 -18.48 0.00 13.55
C ASN A 81 -18.00 0.71 12.27
N TYR A 82 -17.86 2.03 12.32
CA TYR A 82 -17.43 2.87 11.22
C TYR A 82 -15.96 2.60 10.85
N HIS A 83 -15.03 2.71 11.80
CA HIS A 83 -13.61 2.47 11.56
C HIS A 83 -13.33 1.02 11.15
N LEU A 84 -14.02 0.05 11.75
CA LEU A 84 -13.89 -1.35 11.31
C LEU A 84 -14.42 -1.53 9.87
N SER A 85 -15.51 -0.86 9.49
CA SER A 85 -16.01 -0.93 8.11
C SER A 85 -15.01 -0.38 7.09
N ILE A 86 -14.31 0.71 7.42
CA ILE A 86 -13.22 1.26 6.59
C ILE A 86 -12.10 0.23 6.47
N VAL A 87 -11.64 -0.33 7.58
CA VAL A 87 -10.57 -1.35 7.57
C VAL A 87 -10.97 -2.55 6.71
N LEU A 88 -12.22 -3.02 6.79
CA LEU A 88 -12.71 -4.11 5.94
C LEU A 88 -12.71 -3.72 4.44
N ASN A 89 -13.11 -2.50 4.08
CA ASN A 89 -13.03 -2.03 2.69
C ASN A 89 -11.58 -1.94 2.18
N LEU A 90 -10.67 -1.40 3.00
CA LEU A 90 -9.24 -1.36 2.68
C LEU A 90 -8.65 -2.77 2.53
N SER A 91 -9.07 -3.72 3.36
CA SER A 91 -8.68 -5.13 3.24
C SER A 91 -9.21 -5.78 1.96
N TRP A 92 -10.42 -5.45 1.50
CA TRP A 92 -10.93 -5.90 0.20
C TRP A 92 -10.05 -5.40 -0.94
N MET A 93 -9.70 -4.11 -0.94
CA MET A 93 -8.79 -3.53 -1.92
C MET A 93 -7.46 -4.28 -1.92
N ASN A 94 -6.82 -4.45 -0.76
CA ASN A 94 -5.54 -5.15 -0.65
C ASN A 94 -5.55 -6.57 -1.22
N ASN A 95 -6.67 -7.29 -1.09
CA ASN A 95 -6.83 -8.63 -1.67
C ASN A 95 -6.91 -8.63 -3.20
N THR A 96 -7.25 -7.51 -3.85
CA THR A 96 -7.26 -7.45 -5.31
C THR A 96 -5.87 -7.67 -5.92
N ASN A 97 -4.78 -7.30 -5.24
CA ASN A 97 -3.42 -7.58 -5.70
C ASN A 97 -3.13 -9.07 -5.83
N LEU A 98 -3.67 -9.87 -4.90
CA LEU A 98 -3.58 -11.31 -4.98
C LEU A 98 -4.29 -11.84 -6.23
N PHE A 99 -5.43 -11.25 -6.58
CA PHE A 99 -6.17 -11.62 -7.77
C PHE A 99 -5.45 -11.21 -9.05
N ILE A 100 -4.74 -10.07 -9.07
CA ILE A 100 -3.82 -9.71 -10.17
C ILE A 100 -2.76 -10.80 -10.35
N TYR A 101 -2.01 -11.13 -9.29
CA TYR A 101 -1.00 -12.19 -9.34
C TYR A 101 -1.59 -13.53 -9.83
N SER A 102 -2.76 -13.90 -9.32
CA SER A 102 -3.41 -15.17 -9.64
C SER A 102 -3.91 -15.23 -11.08
N LEU A 103 -4.46 -14.12 -11.61
CA LEU A 103 -4.87 -13.99 -13.01
C LEU A 103 -3.68 -14.17 -13.95
N LEU A 104 -2.56 -13.48 -13.67
CA LEU A 104 -1.34 -13.54 -14.46
C LEU A 104 -0.69 -14.94 -14.39
N ARG A 105 -0.67 -15.54 -13.19
CA ARG A 105 -0.19 -16.91 -13.00
C ARG A 105 -1.02 -17.92 -13.79
N LEU A 106 -2.35 -17.77 -13.80
CA LEU A 106 -3.21 -18.64 -14.58
C LEU A 106 -2.96 -18.45 -16.08
N HIS A 107 -2.90 -17.21 -16.55
CA HIS A 107 -2.66 -16.90 -17.96
C HIS A 107 -1.41 -17.61 -18.47
N ARG A 108 -0.31 -17.48 -17.74
CA ARG A 108 0.94 -18.18 -18.06
C ARG A 108 0.79 -19.69 -18.05
N LYS A 109 0.12 -20.28 -17.05
CA LYS A 109 -0.07 -21.74 -17.01
C LYS A 109 -0.87 -22.25 -18.21
N LEU A 110 -1.89 -21.50 -18.61
CA LEU A 110 -2.70 -21.84 -19.77
C LEU A 110 -1.96 -21.64 -21.09
N TRP A 111 -0.92 -20.81 -21.09
CA TRP A 111 0.01 -20.69 -22.20
C TRP A 111 0.86 -21.94 -22.38
N GLU A 112 1.39 -22.47 -21.28
CA GLU A 112 2.31 -23.62 -21.29
C GLU A 112 1.59 -24.94 -21.65
N LEU A 113 0.25 -24.98 -21.68
CA LEU A 113 -0.50 -26.16 -22.08
C LEU A 113 -0.38 -26.41 -23.60
N PRO A 114 -0.14 -27.66 -24.03
CA PRO A 114 -0.14 -28.06 -25.44
C PRO A 114 -1.38 -27.57 -26.19
N THR A 115 -1.27 -27.39 -27.51
CA THR A 115 -2.32 -26.83 -28.39
C THR A 115 -3.61 -27.64 -28.51
N GLY A 116 -3.78 -28.73 -27.75
CA GLY A 116 -5.05 -29.42 -27.61
C GLY A 116 -5.95 -28.73 -26.59
N LEU A 117 -7.23 -28.54 -26.92
CA LEU A 117 -8.24 -28.08 -25.97
C LEU A 117 -8.21 -29.03 -24.76
N PRO A 118 -7.99 -28.51 -23.53
CA PRO A 118 -8.18 -29.32 -22.35
C PRO A 118 -9.63 -29.81 -22.33
N ASP A 119 -9.80 -31.12 -22.26
CA ASP A 119 -11.11 -31.72 -21.98
C ASP A 119 -11.65 -31.13 -20.66
N LEU A 120 -12.96 -31.21 -20.40
CA LEU A 120 -13.56 -30.59 -19.21
C LEU A 120 -12.89 -31.06 -17.89
N TRP A 121 -12.33 -32.28 -17.92
CA TRP A 121 -11.53 -32.90 -16.87
C TRP A 121 -10.14 -32.28 -16.65
N ASP A 122 -9.54 -31.63 -17.65
CA ASP A 122 -8.26 -30.95 -17.50
C ASP A 122 -8.36 -29.64 -16.74
N TRP A 123 -9.52 -28.98 -16.74
CA TRP A 123 -9.70 -27.73 -16.00
C TRP A 123 -9.60 -27.92 -14.49
N ARG A 124 -10.03 -29.07 -13.96
CA ARG A 124 -9.78 -29.43 -12.56
C ARG A 124 -8.27 -29.48 -12.28
N ARG A 125 -7.47 -30.03 -13.20
CA ARG A 125 -6.01 -30.05 -13.07
C ARG A 125 -5.43 -28.64 -13.12
N VAL A 126 -5.91 -27.77 -14.01
CA VAL A 126 -5.50 -26.36 -14.07
C VAL A 126 -5.79 -25.66 -12.75
N CYS A 127 -7.01 -25.74 -12.22
CA CYS A 127 -7.40 -25.11 -10.95
C CYS A 127 -6.58 -25.66 -9.77
N LEU A 128 -6.42 -26.97 -9.65
CA LEU A 128 -5.58 -27.58 -8.62
C LEU A 128 -4.11 -27.15 -8.76
N SER A 129 -3.64 -26.96 -9.99
CA SER A 129 -2.27 -26.51 -10.23
C SER A 129 -2.05 -25.07 -9.74
N LEU A 130 -3.07 -24.21 -9.67
CA LEU A 130 -2.91 -22.85 -9.09
C LEU A 130 -2.50 -22.92 -7.61
N PHE A 131 -2.90 -23.96 -6.89
CA PHE A 131 -2.54 -24.13 -5.47
C PHE A 131 -1.22 -24.88 -5.27
N ARG A 132 -0.74 -25.59 -6.30
CA ARG A 132 0.50 -26.37 -6.24
C ARG A 132 1.69 -25.53 -6.69
N LYS A 133 2.70 -25.40 -5.82
CA LYS A 133 4.01 -24.85 -6.15
C LYS A 133 4.64 -25.72 -7.24
N ARG A 134 5.16 -25.06 -8.29
CA ARG A 134 5.86 -25.73 -9.40
C ARG A 134 7.09 -26.45 -8.84
N ASP A 135 7.45 -27.58 -9.46
CA ASP A 135 8.80 -28.12 -9.31
C ASP A 135 9.82 -27.01 -9.64
N PRO A 136 10.97 -26.97 -8.96
CA PRO A 136 11.99 -25.95 -9.22
C PRO A 136 12.32 -25.95 -10.71
N ASP A 137 12.06 -24.83 -11.38
CA ASP A 137 12.43 -24.67 -12.78
C ASP A 137 13.95 -24.88 -12.91
N PRO A 138 14.42 -25.53 -13.99
CA PRO A 138 15.85 -25.57 -14.27
C PRO A 138 16.41 -24.14 -14.32
N PRO A 139 17.66 -23.93 -13.88
CA PRO A 139 18.25 -22.60 -13.82
C PRO A 139 18.14 -21.92 -15.20
N ALA A 140 17.52 -20.74 -15.23
CA ALA A 140 17.31 -19.97 -16.44
C ALA A 140 18.66 -19.65 -17.09
N THR A 141 18.92 -20.19 -18.28
CA THR A 141 20.22 -20.02 -18.95
C THR A 141 20.38 -18.71 -19.72
N ASP A 142 19.31 -18.02 -20.14
CA ASP A 142 19.47 -17.04 -21.24
C ASP A 142 18.63 -15.75 -21.15
N SER A 143 18.58 -15.04 -20.03
CA SER A 143 18.01 -13.67 -20.09
C SER A 143 18.75 -12.67 -19.22
N LEU A 144 18.85 -11.45 -19.76
CA LEU A 144 19.56 -10.27 -19.25
C LEU A 144 19.62 -10.21 -17.72
N PRO A 145 20.79 -9.89 -17.14
CA PRO A 145 20.92 -9.73 -15.71
C PRO A 145 20.19 -8.45 -15.31
N ILE A 146 18.90 -8.56 -15.02
CA ILE A 146 18.28 -7.58 -14.13
C ILE A 146 18.99 -7.81 -12.80
N PRO A 147 19.69 -6.81 -12.23
CA PRO A 147 20.30 -6.91 -10.92
C PRO A 147 19.19 -6.80 -9.87
N ILE A 148 18.22 -7.72 -9.93
CA ILE A 148 17.47 -8.08 -8.76
C ILE A 148 18.51 -8.80 -7.93
N THR A 149 19.12 -8.10 -6.97
CA THR A 149 19.67 -8.73 -5.79
C THR A 149 18.53 -9.56 -5.21
N ALA A 150 18.39 -10.78 -5.71
CA ALA A 150 17.40 -11.74 -5.26
C ALA A 150 17.68 -11.89 -3.78
N GLN A 151 16.84 -11.23 -2.99
CA GLN A 151 16.83 -11.30 -1.55
C GLN A 151 16.52 -12.77 -1.25
N LYS A 152 17.60 -13.55 -1.16
CA LYS A 152 17.59 -15.02 -1.12
C LYS A 152 16.86 -15.55 0.12
N ASP A 153 16.60 -14.67 1.08
CA ASP A 153 15.79 -14.95 2.25
C ASP A 153 14.37 -14.41 2.03
N ARG A 154 13.50 -15.25 1.44
CA ARG A 154 12.06 -14.95 1.39
C ARG A 154 11.58 -14.68 2.83
N PRO A 155 10.85 -13.58 3.09
CA PRO A 155 10.50 -13.13 4.44
C PRO A 155 9.73 -14.20 5.24
N LEU A 156 8.92 -15.02 4.56
CA LEU A 156 8.20 -16.12 5.20
C LEU A 156 9.13 -17.23 5.70
N THR A 157 10.25 -17.50 5.02
CA THR A 157 11.21 -18.52 5.44
C THR A 157 11.90 -18.11 6.74
N LEU A 158 12.22 -16.81 6.87
CA LEU A 158 12.72 -16.21 8.10
C LEU A 158 11.68 -16.30 9.23
N MET A 159 10.41 -15.95 8.95
CA MET A 159 9.34 -16.02 9.95
C MET A 159 9.06 -17.45 10.41
N LEU A 160 9.06 -18.42 9.49
CA LEU A 160 8.87 -19.84 9.80
C LEU A 160 10.09 -20.44 10.52
N SER A 161 11.30 -19.91 10.29
CA SER A 161 12.52 -20.35 10.97
C SER A 161 12.54 -19.97 12.45
N ALA A 162 11.75 -18.98 12.87
CA ALA A 162 11.62 -18.56 14.27
C ALA A 162 10.77 -19.53 15.13
N PHE A 163 10.03 -20.47 14.52
CA PHE A 163 9.20 -21.41 15.27
C PHE A 163 9.99 -22.62 15.81
N PRO A 164 9.72 -23.09 17.05
CA PRO A 164 10.47 -24.19 17.66
C PRO A 164 10.40 -25.50 16.85
N GLN A 165 11.56 -26.07 16.50
CA GLN A 165 11.67 -27.26 15.64
C GLN A 165 11.17 -28.58 16.27
N LYS A 166 10.76 -28.60 17.55
CA LYS A 166 10.57 -29.83 18.33
C LYS A 166 9.25 -30.58 18.11
N LEU A 167 8.31 -30.07 17.30
CA LEU A 167 7.00 -30.70 17.12
C LEU A 167 6.90 -31.43 15.76
N PRO A 168 6.71 -32.77 15.74
CA PRO A 168 6.68 -33.57 14.50
C PRO A 168 5.62 -33.11 13.49
N TRP A 169 4.47 -32.63 13.99
CA TRP A 169 3.40 -32.12 13.13
C TRP A 169 3.80 -30.84 12.40
N ILE A 170 4.70 -30.02 12.95
CA ILE A 170 5.23 -28.81 12.29
C ILE A 170 6.05 -29.19 11.05
N ASN A 171 6.77 -30.31 11.06
CA ASN A 171 7.51 -30.77 9.88
C ASN A 171 6.55 -31.22 8.76
N THR A 172 5.48 -31.94 9.12
CA THR A 172 4.43 -32.33 8.16
C THR A 172 3.70 -31.12 7.61
N LEU A 173 3.39 -30.14 8.48
CA LEU A 173 2.76 -28.89 8.09
C LEU A 173 3.69 -28.09 7.18
N ARG A 174 4.97 -27.94 7.55
CA ARG A 174 6.00 -27.27 6.75
C ARG A 174 6.16 -27.92 5.39
N HIS A 175 6.19 -29.25 5.31
CA HIS A 175 6.27 -29.95 4.03
C HIS A 175 5.02 -29.66 3.19
N LYS A 176 3.81 -29.76 3.75
CA LYS A 176 2.57 -29.42 3.03
C LYS A 176 2.50 -27.94 2.63
N LEU A 177 2.94 -27.03 3.50
CA LEU A 177 2.95 -25.58 3.31
C LEU A 177 4.02 -25.16 2.28
N TYR A 178 5.13 -25.89 2.20
CA TYR A 178 6.17 -25.68 1.21
C TYR A 178 5.63 -25.84 -0.22
N TRP A 179 4.60 -26.68 -0.41
CA TRP A 179 3.94 -26.88 -1.70
C TRP A 179 2.84 -25.86 -2.00
N VAL A 180 2.49 -24.99 -1.07
CA VAL A 180 1.52 -23.92 -1.29
C VAL A 180 2.27 -22.64 -1.61
N ASP A 181 1.75 -21.90 -2.59
CA ASP A 181 2.26 -20.59 -2.94
C ASP A 181 2.09 -19.62 -1.76
N THR A 182 3.18 -18.93 -1.38
CA THR A 182 3.20 -18.07 -0.19
C THR A 182 2.15 -16.96 -0.29
N ALA A 183 2.03 -16.31 -1.44
CA ALA A 183 1.06 -15.23 -1.64
C ALA A 183 -0.37 -15.76 -1.50
N THR A 184 -0.68 -16.92 -2.12
CA THR A 184 -2.00 -17.56 -1.97
C THR A 184 -2.33 -17.93 -0.53
N LEU A 185 -1.36 -18.47 0.22
CA LEU A 185 -1.56 -18.83 1.63
C LEU A 185 -1.83 -17.60 2.49
N VAL A 186 -0.94 -16.59 2.41
CA VAL A 186 -1.06 -15.35 3.19
C VAL A 186 -2.37 -14.64 2.83
N GLY A 187 -2.72 -14.60 1.54
CA GLY A 187 -3.98 -14.06 1.06
C GLY A 187 -5.21 -14.79 1.59
N SER A 188 -5.22 -16.12 1.55
CA SER A 188 -6.32 -16.93 2.12
C SER A 188 -6.43 -16.74 3.63
N LEU A 189 -5.32 -16.61 4.34
CA LEU A 189 -5.31 -16.35 5.78
C LEU A 189 -5.85 -14.94 6.08
N HIS A 190 -5.38 -13.93 5.36
CA HIS A 190 -5.85 -12.54 5.45
C HIS A 190 -7.37 -12.46 5.20
N LEU A 191 -7.87 -13.06 4.12
CA LEU A 191 -9.29 -13.17 3.84
C LEU A 191 -10.06 -13.86 4.97
N SER A 192 -9.50 -14.90 5.59
CA SER A 192 -10.17 -15.59 6.70
C SER A 192 -10.29 -14.71 7.95
N VAL A 193 -9.22 -13.99 8.32
CA VAL A 193 -9.23 -13.03 9.44
C VAL A 193 -10.19 -11.89 9.17
N MET A 194 -10.17 -11.36 7.94
CA MET A 194 -11.12 -10.37 7.46
C MET A 194 -12.56 -10.87 7.51
N GLY A 195 -12.80 -12.12 7.11
CA GLY A 195 -14.08 -12.82 7.20
C GLY A 195 -14.59 -12.88 8.64
N ALA A 196 -13.73 -13.26 9.58
CA ALA A 196 -14.05 -13.31 11.00
C ALA A 196 -14.45 -11.92 11.55
N LEU A 197 -13.65 -10.89 11.24
CA LEU A 197 -13.92 -9.51 11.65
C LEU A 197 -15.22 -8.97 11.03
N GLY A 198 -15.49 -9.29 9.77
CA GLY A 198 -16.74 -8.94 9.11
C GLY A 198 -17.94 -9.62 9.75
N ILE A 199 -17.87 -10.94 10.01
CA ILE A 199 -18.94 -11.64 10.74
C ILE A 199 -19.18 -11.00 12.09
N TRP A 200 -18.11 -10.65 12.81
CA TRP A 200 -18.21 -9.99 14.11
C TRP A 200 -18.93 -8.63 14.01
N LEU A 201 -18.51 -7.75 13.10
CA LEU A 201 -19.15 -6.45 12.84
C LEU A 201 -20.63 -6.60 12.49
N TRP A 202 -20.94 -7.46 11.52
CA TRP A 202 -22.28 -7.59 10.96
C TRP A 202 -23.20 -8.52 11.77
N SER A 203 -22.67 -9.18 12.81
CA SER A 203 -23.51 -9.95 13.74
C SER A 203 -24.47 -9.04 14.52
N ASP A 204 -24.02 -7.86 14.93
CA ASP A 204 -24.83 -6.86 15.63
C ASP A 204 -24.29 -5.44 15.40
N PRO A 205 -24.46 -4.88 14.18
CA PRO A 205 -23.82 -3.61 13.80
C PRO A 205 -24.33 -2.41 14.62
N ALA A 206 -25.53 -2.50 15.20
CA ALA A 206 -26.11 -1.44 16.03
C ALA A 206 -25.44 -1.34 17.40
N ASN A 207 -25.11 -2.49 18.00
CA ASN A 207 -24.41 -2.56 19.29
C ASN A 207 -22.90 -2.77 19.14
N PHE A 208 -22.38 -2.76 17.91
CA PHE A 208 -20.95 -2.80 17.63
C PHE A 208 -20.32 -1.42 17.93
N SER A 209 -20.19 -1.12 19.21
CA SER A 209 -19.31 -0.06 19.68
C SER A 209 -18.68 -0.51 20.99
N ILE A 210 -17.40 -0.86 20.94
CA ILE A 210 -16.62 -1.11 22.16
C ILE A 210 -16.32 0.24 22.86
N SER A 211 -16.54 1.36 22.18
CA SER A 211 -16.44 2.71 22.72
C SER A 211 -17.83 3.27 23.06
N ASN A 212 -18.07 3.59 24.34
CA ASN A 212 -19.34 4.13 24.85
C ASN A 212 -19.54 5.63 24.53
N THR A 213 -18.66 6.26 23.75
CA THR A 213 -18.57 7.73 23.69
C THR A 213 -19.03 8.36 22.39
N CYS A 214 -19.29 7.60 21.32
CA CYS A 214 -19.66 8.16 20.01
C CYS A 214 -21.16 8.01 19.69
N PRO A 215 -21.78 9.01 19.03
CA PRO A 215 -23.21 8.96 18.70
C PRO A 215 -23.53 7.74 17.83
N VAL A 216 -24.66 7.09 18.06
CA VAL A 216 -25.16 5.96 17.25
C VAL A 216 -25.56 6.43 15.84
N GLY A 217 -25.42 5.59 14.81
CA GLY A 217 -25.89 5.88 13.44
C GLY A 217 -24.80 6.15 12.38
N ALA A 218 -23.75 5.33 12.34
CA ALA A 218 -22.80 5.36 11.23
C ALA A 218 -23.48 4.91 9.94
N THR A 219 -23.03 5.47 8.83
CA THR A 219 -23.49 5.07 7.50
C THR A 219 -22.34 4.53 6.68
N VAL A 220 -22.62 3.60 5.78
CA VAL A 220 -21.65 3.06 4.83
C VAL A 220 -22.14 3.32 3.42
N THR A 221 -21.23 3.65 2.52
CA THR A 221 -21.52 3.82 1.10
C THR A 221 -21.21 2.54 0.35
N VAL A 222 -22.17 2.08 -0.45
CA VAL A 222 -22.04 0.90 -1.31
C VAL A 222 -22.49 1.29 -2.70
N LEU A 223 -21.59 1.26 -3.67
CA LEU A 223 -21.83 1.68 -5.05
C LEU A 223 -22.38 3.12 -5.15
N GLY A 224 -21.84 4.04 -4.34
CA GLY A 224 -22.27 5.44 -4.27
C GLY A 224 -23.51 5.72 -3.41
N ASP A 225 -24.33 4.71 -3.12
CA ASP A 225 -25.50 4.84 -2.25
C ASP A 225 -25.12 4.72 -0.78
N THR A 226 -25.61 5.64 0.05
CA THR A 226 -25.38 5.61 1.50
C THR A 226 -26.50 4.88 2.22
N LEU A 227 -26.11 3.85 2.97
CA LEU A 227 -27.00 3.00 3.74
C LEU A 227 -26.65 3.09 5.22
N PRO A 228 -27.64 3.14 6.12
CA PRO A 228 -27.41 2.95 7.55
C PRO A 228 -26.73 1.61 7.82
N ILE A 229 -25.68 1.59 8.65
CA ILE A 229 -24.92 0.36 8.94
C ILE A 229 -25.76 -0.70 9.68
N ASP A 230 -26.83 -0.27 10.34
CA ASP A 230 -27.81 -1.11 11.03
C ASP A 230 -28.93 -1.64 10.12
N SER A 231 -28.92 -1.29 8.83
CA SER A 231 -29.93 -1.76 7.89
C SER A 231 -29.94 -3.30 7.81
N PRO A 232 -31.12 -3.95 7.90
CA PRO A 232 -31.21 -5.41 7.91
C PRO A 232 -30.76 -6.02 6.59
N GLY A 233 -30.96 -5.32 5.46
CA GLY A 233 -30.57 -5.81 4.14
C GLY A 233 -29.06 -5.92 3.99
N ILE A 234 -28.33 -4.84 4.32
CA ILE A 234 -26.86 -4.85 4.24
C ILE A 234 -26.26 -5.83 5.23
N ARG A 235 -26.84 -5.96 6.42
CA ARG A 235 -26.43 -6.93 7.43
C ARG A 235 -26.46 -8.36 6.91
N ILE A 236 -27.59 -8.77 6.32
CA ILE A 236 -27.76 -10.14 5.78
C ILE A 236 -26.76 -10.39 4.64
N VAL A 237 -26.65 -9.45 3.69
CA VAL A 237 -25.73 -9.58 2.54
C VAL A 237 -24.28 -9.67 3.02
N SER A 238 -23.87 -8.79 3.92
CA SER A 238 -22.52 -8.79 4.49
C SER A 238 -22.23 -10.09 5.24
N LEU A 239 -23.15 -10.59 6.06
CA LEU A 239 -22.97 -11.87 6.76
C LEU A 239 -22.76 -13.04 5.79
N VAL A 240 -23.51 -13.09 4.68
CA VAL A 240 -23.32 -14.12 3.64
C VAL A 240 -21.93 -14.00 3.01
N ILE A 241 -21.53 -12.80 2.61
CA ILE A 241 -20.23 -12.54 1.98
C ILE A 241 -19.09 -12.90 2.94
N PHE A 242 -19.09 -12.38 4.16
CA PHE A 242 -18.00 -12.62 5.12
C PHE A 242 -17.97 -14.06 5.61
N SER A 243 -19.11 -14.77 5.64
CA SER A 243 -19.14 -16.22 5.91
C SER A 243 -18.48 -17.04 4.79
N ALA A 244 -18.73 -16.68 3.53
CA ALA A 244 -18.07 -17.34 2.39
C ALA A 244 -16.54 -17.09 2.39
N VAL A 245 -16.13 -15.90 2.84
CA VAL A 245 -14.73 -15.46 2.87
C VAL A 245 -13.97 -15.95 4.12
N PHE A 246 -14.69 -16.31 5.18
CA PHE A 246 -14.11 -16.88 6.39
C PHE A 246 -13.52 -18.28 6.17
N ILE A 247 -14.11 -19.08 5.27
CA ILE A 247 -13.65 -20.44 4.99
C ILE A 247 -12.38 -20.38 4.14
N PRO A 248 -11.21 -20.79 4.65
CA PRO A 248 -9.97 -20.80 3.88
C PRO A 248 -10.14 -21.64 2.61
N ILE A 249 -9.41 -21.28 1.54
CA ILE A 249 -9.52 -21.89 0.20
C ILE A 249 -10.82 -21.52 -0.53
N ALA A 250 -11.99 -21.69 0.09
CA ALA A 250 -13.26 -21.29 -0.50
C ALA A 250 -13.30 -19.78 -0.78
N ASN A 251 -12.73 -19.01 0.16
CA ASN A 251 -12.59 -17.56 0.07
C ASN A 251 -11.76 -17.07 -1.12
N PHE A 252 -10.87 -17.90 -1.64
CA PHE A 252 -10.08 -17.61 -2.82
C PHE A 252 -10.78 -18.13 -4.08
N LEU A 253 -11.43 -19.30 -4.02
CA LEU A 253 -12.09 -19.91 -5.16
C LEU A 253 -13.24 -19.06 -5.71
N LEU A 254 -14.05 -18.44 -4.83
CA LEU A 254 -15.24 -17.71 -5.28
C LEU A 254 -14.88 -16.42 -6.06
N PRO A 255 -14.01 -15.51 -5.55
CA PRO A 255 -13.58 -14.35 -6.32
C PRO A 255 -12.80 -14.74 -7.58
N MET A 256 -11.93 -15.76 -7.48
CA MET A 256 -11.20 -16.25 -8.65
C MET A 256 -12.14 -16.83 -9.70
N ALA A 257 -13.17 -17.58 -9.33
CA ALA A 257 -14.15 -18.08 -10.29
C ALA A 257 -14.83 -16.92 -11.04
N LEU A 258 -15.22 -15.85 -10.34
CA LEU A 258 -15.83 -14.67 -10.96
C LEU A 258 -14.88 -13.96 -11.93
N ILE A 259 -13.63 -13.71 -11.53
CA ILE A 259 -12.64 -13.00 -12.35
C ILE A 259 -12.18 -13.84 -13.53
N LEU A 260 -12.09 -15.16 -13.34
CA LEU A 260 -11.62 -16.09 -14.37
C LEU A 260 -12.73 -16.55 -15.31
N MET A 261 -14.01 -16.45 -14.93
CA MET A 261 -15.12 -16.90 -15.78
C MET A 261 -15.10 -16.25 -17.18
N PRO A 262 -14.91 -14.92 -17.33
CA PRO A 262 -14.73 -14.31 -18.66
C PRO A 262 -13.52 -14.87 -19.41
N TYR A 263 -12.42 -15.13 -18.70
CA TYR A 263 -11.22 -15.72 -19.25
C TYR A 263 -11.48 -17.15 -19.77
N PHE A 264 -12.22 -17.96 -19.02
CA PHE A 264 -12.63 -19.31 -19.43
C PHE A 264 -13.53 -19.28 -20.66
N ILE A 265 -14.52 -18.38 -20.69
CA ILE A 265 -15.44 -18.23 -21.83
C ILE A 265 -14.67 -17.80 -23.10
N CYS A 266 -13.68 -16.94 -22.94
CA CYS A 266 -12.81 -16.48 -24.00
C CYS A 266 -11.91 -17.60 -24.56
N MET A 267 -11.32 -18.40 -23.66
CA MET A 267 -10.38 -19.46 -24.04
C MET A 267 -11.04 -20.76 -24.48
N SER A 268 -12.32 -20.99 -24.15
CA SER A 268 -13.06 -22.19 -24.58
C SER A 268 -13.43 -22.18 -26.06
N ARG A 269 -13.32 -21.03 -26.74
CA ARG A 269 -13.56 -20.95 -28.18
C ARG A 269 -12.44 -21.67 -28.96
N PRO A 270 -12.76 -22.46 -29.98
CA PRO A 270 -11.75 -23.11 -30.81
C PRO A 270 -10.98 -22.05 -31.62
N TRP A 271 -9.71 -21.83 -31.26
CA TRP A 271 -8.81 -20.92 -31.96
C TRP A 271 -8.05 -21.70 -33.02
N ALA A 272 -8.30 -21.39 -34.30
CA ALA A 272 -7.67 -22.08 -35.43
C ALA A 272 -6.16 -21.80 -35.58
N ASN A 273 -5.64 -20.74 -34.95
CA ASN A 273 -4.24 -20.32 -35.08
C ASN A 273 -3.65 -19.91 -33.71
N HIS A 274 -2.40 -20.30 -33.48
CA HIS A 274 -1.62 -19.93 -32.29
C HIS A 274 -1.63 -18.41 -32.07
N HIS A 275 -1.46 -17.62 -33.14
CA HIS A 275 -1.44 -16.15 -33.06
C HIS A 275 -2.73 -15.54 -32.50
N HIS A 276 -3.87 -16.12 -32.82
CA HIS A 276 -5.16 -15.65 -32.30
C HIS A 276 -5.35 -16.02 -30.83
N ARG A 277 -4.86 -17.19 -30.40
CA ARG A 277 -4.84 -17.59 -28.99
C ARG A 277 -3.99 -16.64 -28.15
N GLU A 278 -2.86 -16.17 -28.69
CA GLU A 278 -2.01 -15.15 -28.05
C GLU A 278 -2.78 -13.88 -27.72
N ARG A 279 -3.37 -13.28 -28.76
CA ARG A 279 -4.11 -12.02 -28.62
C ARG A 279 -5.36 -12.17 -27.75
N ALA A 280 -6.06 -13.30 -27.86
CA ALA A 280 -7.23 -13.58 -27.05
C ALA A 280 -6.88 -13.72 -25.57
N GLY A 281 -5.81 -14.45 -25.25
CA GLY A 281 -5.32 -14.58 -23.88
C GLY A 281 -4.97 -13.22 -23.29
N ALA A 282 -4.15 -12.42 -23.98
CA ALA A 282 -3.78 -11.09 -23.53
C ALA A 282 -5.00 -10.16 -23.37
N PHE A 283 -5.95 -10.18 -24.30
CA PHE A 283 -7.20 -9.43 -24.21
C PHE A 283 -8.01 -9.82 -22.97
N CYS A 284 -8.09 -11.11 -22.66
CA CYS A 284 -8.88 -11.63 -21.55
C CYS A 284 -8.21 -11.38 -20.20
N VAL A 285 -6.87 -11.38 -20.13
CA VAL A 285 -6.14 -10.84 -18.96
C VAL A 285 -6.37 -9.34 -18.82
N GLY A 286 -6.23 -8.57 -19.91
CA GLY A 286 -6.45 -7.13 -19.91
C GLY A 286 -7.85 -6.76 -19.43
N GLY A 287 -8.88 -7.49 -19.86
CA GLY A 287 -10.24 -7.34 -19.36
C GLY A 287 -10.37 -7.67 -17.88
N GLY A 288 -9.74 -8.75 -17.40
CA GLY A 288 -9.70 -9.09 -15.98
C GLY A 288 -9.02 -8.02 -15.13
N LEU A 289 -7.90 -7.46 -15.61
CA LEU A 289 -7.21 -6.34 -14.96
C LEU A 289 -8.08 -5.07 -14.95
N ALA A 290 -8.78 -4.76 -16.05
CA ALA A 290 -9.67 -3.61 -16.11
C ALA A 290 -10.83 -3.73 -15.10
N ILE A 291 -11.42 -4.93 -14.96
CA ILE A 291 -12.46 -5.20 -13.95
C ILE A 291 -11.88 -5.02 -12.54
N LEU A 292 -10.72 -5.60 -12.25
CA LEU A 292 -10.05 -5.45 -10.95
C LEU A 292 -9.69 -4.00 -10.63
N PHE A 293 -9.27 -3.24 -11.63
CA PHE A 293 -8.98 -1.81 -11.48
C PHE A 293 -10.24 -1.03 -11.16
N LEU A 294 -11.34 -1.27 -11.90
CA LEU A 294 -12.63 -0.65 -11.64
C LEU A 294 -13.15 -0.96 -10.24
N ILE A 295 -13.02 -2.22 -9.78
CA ILE A 295 -13.39 -2.62 -8.43
C ILE A 295 -12.59 -1.83 -7.38
N ASN A 296 -11.28 -1.64 -7.57
CA ASN A 296 -10.47 -0.81 -6.67
C ASN A 296 -10.91 0.65 -6.65
N VAL A 297 -11.23 1.23 -7.81
CA VAL A 297 -11.75 2.60 -7.89
C VAL A 297 -13.08 2.72 -7.15
N ILE A 298 -13.97 1.75 -7.30
CA ILE A 298 -15.25 1.71 -6.57
C ILE A 298 -15.00 1.66 -5.07
N PHE A 299 -14.16 0.74 -4.57
CA PHE A 299 -13.86 0.67 -3.14
C PHE A 299 -13.22 1.96 -2.60
N LEU A 300 -12.33 2.59 -3.37
CA LEU A 300 -11.72 3.87 -3.01
C LEU A 300 -12.79 4.95 -2.87
N VAL A 301 -13.63 5.13 -3.90
CA VAL A 301 -14.69 6.14 -3.92
C VAL A 301 -15.70 5.87 -2.81
N ASP A 302 -16.18 4.64 -2.67
CA ASP A 302 -17.13 4.27 -1.63
C ASP A 302 -16.55 4.52 -0.22
N THR A 303 -15.27 4.24 -0.02
CA THR A 303 -14.60 4.50 1.27
C THR A 303 -14.55 6.00 1.56
N GLU A 304 -14.04 6.81 0.63
CA GLU A 304 -13.92 8.26 0.84
C GLU A 304 -15.29 8.96 0.93
N VAL A 305 -16.28 8.53 0.14
CA VAL A 305 -17.66 9.04 0.27
C VAL A 305 -18.26 8.63 1.62
N SER A 306 -17.99 7.42 2.12
CA SER A 306 -18.39 7.02 3.47
C SER A 306 -17.75 7.92 4.52
N ILE A 307 -16.48 8.26 4.38
CA ILE A 307 -15.79 9.16 5.32
C ILE A 307 -16.40 10.56 5.29
N LEU A 308 -16.53 11.15 4.11
CA LEU A 308 -17.11 12.49 3.95
C LEU A 308 -18.52 12.59 4.53
N ARG A 309 -19.35 11.55 4.36
CA ARG A 309 -20.71 11.51 4.92
C ARG A 309 -20.74 11.34 6.44
N ASN A 310 -19.69 10.78 7.03
CA ASN A 310 -19.54 10.64 8.48
C ASN A 310 -18.65 11.73 9.12
N GLU A 311 -18.13 12.70 8.36
CA GLU A 311 -17.29 13.81 8.83
C GLU A 311 -17.88 14.54 10.06
N PRO A 312 -19.20 14.85 10.14
CA PRO A 312 -19.76 15.50 11.33
C PRO A 312 -19.58 14.71 12.62
N ARG A 313 -19.33 13.40 12.53
CA ARG A 313 -19.07 12.51 13.68
C ARG A 313 -17.61 12.55 14.13
N GLN A 314 -16.69 12.86 13.23
CA GLN A 314 -15.24 12.80 13.48
C GLN A 314 -14.63 14.13 13.97
N ALA A 315 -15.43 15.20 14.02
CA ALA A 315 -15.01 16.52 14.55
C ALA A 315 -13.66 17.05 13.99
N GLY A 316 -13.31 16.68 12.76
CA GLY A 316 -12.07 17.11 12.10
C GLY A 316 -10.77 16.45 12.60
N GLN A 317 -10.85 15.36 13.35
CA GLN A 317 -9.67 14.64 13.86
C GLN A 317 -8.86 13.92 12.77
N ASP A 318 -9.49 13.52 11.67
CA ASP A 318 -8.87 12.77 10.57
C ASP A 318 -7.68 13.47 9.90
N ASN A 319 -7.49 14.77 10.15
CA ASN A 319 -6.41 15.57 9.60
C ASN A 319 -5.11 15.51 10.43
N ILE A 320 -5.12 14.86 11.60
CA ILE A 320 -3.95 14.75 12.47
C ILE A 320 -3.08 13.56 12.00
N TRP A 321 -1.88 13.90 11.54
CA TRP A 321 -0.89 12.90 11.16
C TRP A 321 -0.34 12.21 12.40
N THR A 322 -0.54 10.90 12.47
CA THR A 322 0.02 10.09 13.56
C THR A 322 1.26 9.34 13.11
N LEU A 323 2.04 8.85 14.09
CA LEU A 323 3.24 8.08 13.82
C LEU A 323 2.93 6.83 12.98
N GLY A 324 1.82 6.15 13.27
CA GLY A 324 1.37 4.98 12.51
C GLY A 324 1.06 5.31 11.05
N GLN A 325 0.40 6.44 10.80
CA GLN A 325 0.10 6.94 9.45
C GLN A 325 1.38 7.31 8.68
N THR A 326 2.34 7.95 9.35
CA THR A 326 3.63 8.31 8.75
C THR A 326 4.45 7.06 8.41
N LEU A 327 4.46 6.07 9.31
CA LEU A 327 5.12 4.79 9.06
C LEU A 327 4.47 4.03 7.89
N ALA A 328 3.15 4.09 7.75
CA ALA A 328 2.44 3.47 6.62
C ALA A 328 2.88 4.07 5.27
N LEU A 329 3.05 5.40 5.19
CA LEU A 329 3.63 6.04 4.01
C LEU A 329 5.10 5.68 3.80
N LEU A 330 5.89 5.55 4.87
CA LEU A 330 7.29 5.14 4.74
C LEU A 330 7.39 3.71 4.18
N LEU A 331 6.49 2.81 4.59
CA LEU A 331 6.40 1.45 4.07
C LEU A 331 6.00 1.42 2.58
N LEU A 332 5.32 2.45 2.06
CA LEU A 332 5.05 2.62 0.63
C LEU A 332 6.32 2.95 -0.17
N VAL A 333 7.35 3.57 0.43
CA VAL A 333 8.56 3.97 -0.30
C VAL A 333 9.32 2.76 -0.87
N LEU A 334 9.37 1.65 -0.14
CA LEU A 334 10.06 0.43 -0.57
C LEU A 334 9.46 -0.19 -1.85
N PRO A 335 8.15 -0.51 -1.92
CA PRO A 335 7.54 -1.02 -3.15
C PRO A 335 7.58 0.03 -4.28
N MET A 336 7.47 1.32 -3.99
CA MET A 336 7.61 2.38 -4.99
C MET A 336 9.00 2.39 -5.63
N LYS A 337 10.05 2.23 -4.83
CA LYS A 337 11.42 2.10 -5.34
C LYS A 337 11.56 0.88 -6.23
N ALA A 338 11.07 -0.28 -5.78
CA ALA A 338 11.16 -1.53 -6.53
C ALA A 338 10.42 -1.41 -7.88
N LEU A 339 9.25 -0.77 -7.88
CA LEU A 339 8.50 -0.50 -9.10
C LEU A 339 9.25 0.45 -10.04
N ALA A 340 9.78 1.55 -9.52
CA ALA A 340 10.55 2.47 -10.35
C ALA A 340 11.70 1.72 -11.03
N GLN A 341 12.48 0.96 -10.27
CA GLN A 341 13.55 0.13 -10.82
C GLN A 341 13.06 -0.81 -11.94
N TYR A 342 11.90 -1.45 -11.74
CA TYR A 342 11.28 -2.30 -12.75
C TYR A 342 10.90 -1.54 -14.03
N ILE A 343 10.21 -0.40 -13.92
CA ILE A 343 9.79 0.42 -15.08
C ILE A 343 10.98 0.95 -15.85
N PHE A 344 12.00 1.47 -15.16
CA PHE A 344 13.19 1.98 -15.82
C PHE A 344 13.93 0.86 -16.56
N ALA A 345 14.03 -0.33 -15.95
CA ALA A 345 14.61 -1.50 -16.60
C ALA A 345 13.79 -1.97 -17.81
N SER A 346 12.45 -1.94 -17.75
CA SER A 346 11.60 -2.37 -18.86
C SER A 346 11.64 -1.42 -20.05
N ILE A 347 11.87 -0.12 -19.83
CA ILE A 347 12.03 0.89 -20.89
C ILE A 347 13.49 0.98 -21.39
N GLY A 348 14.43 0.25 -20.78
CA GLY A 348 15.85 0.29 -21.13
C GLY A 348 16.56 1.56 -20.67
N LEU A 349 16.02 2.28 -19.69
CA LEU A 349 16.61 3.49 -19.12
C LEU A 349 17.38 3.16 -17.83
N PRO A 350 18.62 3.66 -17.64
CA PRO A 350 19.36 3.44 -16.41
C PRO A 350 18.71 4.19 -15.23
N PHE A 351 18.35 3.46 -14.17
CA PHE A 351 17.78 4.06 -12.96
C PHE A 351 18.86 4.70 -12.07
N LEU A 352 19.23 5.94 -12.37
CA LEU A 352 20.22 6.74 -11.64
C LEU A 352 19.88 6.98 -10.16
N ALA A 353 18.61 6.93 -9.77
CA ALA A 353 18.17 7.12 -8.39
C ALA A 353 18.43 5.90 -7.49
N GLY A 354 18.58 4.70 -8.07
CA GLY A 354 18.72 3.44 -7.36
C GLY A 354 20.02 3.32 -6.59
N GLU A 355 21.14 3.71 -7.20
CA GLU A 355 22.45 3.70 -6.54
C GLU A 355 22.54 4.71 -5.41
N LYS A 356 21.93 5.88 -5.59
CA LYS A 356 21.95 6.96 -4.58
C LYS A 356 21.11 6.57 -3.35
N MET A 357 19.91 6.04 -3.55
CA MET A 357 19.06 5.57 -2.44
C MET A 357 19.55 4.25 -1.82
N ALA A 358 20.19 3.35 -2.60
CA ALA A 358 20.80 2.13 -2.06
C ALA A 358 22.03 2.43 -1.19
N ARG A 359 22.84 3.43 -1.57
CA ARG A 359 23.92 3.96 -0.71
C ARG A 359 23.35 4.57 0.56
N ALA A 360 22.27 5.35 0.46
CA ALA A 360 21.57 5.92 1.60
C ALA A 360 21.09 4.83 2.60
N LEU A 361 20.34 3.82 2.12
CA LEU A 361 19.82 2.73 2.97
C LEU A 361 20.93 1.85 3.58
N LYS A 362 22.08 1.72 2.91
CA LYS A 362 23.25 1.01 3.45
C LYS A 362 23.89 1.79 4.60
N GLY A 363 23.86 3.13 4.55
CA GLY A 363 24.18 3.99 5.68
C GLY A 363 23.27 3.75 6.88
N PHE A 364 21.96 3.68 6.64
CA PHE A 364 20.95 3.43 7.68
C PHE A 364 21.19 2.11 8.46
N ARG A 365 21.47 1.01 7.74
CA ARG A 365 21.70 -0.32 8.33
C ARG A 365 23.04 -0.44 9.09
N SER A 366 24.05 0.37 8.73
CA SER A 366 25.32 0.44 9.47
C SER A 366 25.17 1.24 10.76
N TYR A 367 24.25 2.21 10.79
CA TYR A 367 23.99 3.11 11.92
C TYR A 367 23.12 2.47 13.01
N GLU A 368 22.11 1.69 12.62
CA GLU A 368 21.22 0.92 13.51
C GLU A 368 21.98 -0.04 14.44
N LYS A 369 23.16 -0.52 13.99
CA LYS A 369 23.97 -1.50 14.73
C LYS A 369 24.80 -0.89 15.87
N HIS A 370 24.81 0.44 16.05
CA HIS A 370 25.72 1.09 17.01
C HIS A 370 25.07 2.01 18.04
N TYR A 371 23.83 2.47 17.86
CA TYR A 371 23.22 3.40 18.82
C TYR A 371 21.75 3.10 19.13
N ASN A 372 21.42 3.21 20.41
CA ASN A 372 20.11 2.94 20.97
C ASN A 372 19.49 4.28 21.44
N THR A 373 19.21 5.22 20.53
CA THR A 373 18.59 6.53 20.84
C THR A 373 17.99 7.24 19.61
N PRO A 374 17.06 8.21 19.81
CA PRO A 374 15.88 8.42 18.97
C PRO A 374 16.06 9.45 17.85
N TRP A 375 15.25 9.28 16.79
CA TRP A 375 14.73 10.19 15.74
C TRP A 375 15.47 11.47 15.30
N ASP A 376 16.22 12.17 16.13
CA ASP A 376 16.99 13.36 15.76
C ASP A 376 18.08 13.03 14.72
N GLU A 377 18.68 11.85 14.79
CA GLU A 377 19.67 11.37 13.82
C GLU A 377 19.03 10.90 12.49
N VAL A 378 17.82 10.34 12.53
CA VAL A 378 17.05 10.01 11.30
C VAL A 378 16.66 11.29 10.56
N ARG A 379 16.28 12.33 11.31
CA ARG A 379 15.99 13.66 10.77
C ARG A 379 17.26 14.28 10.15
N LYS A 380 18.39 14.23 10.87
CA LYS A 380 19.70 14.68 10.36
C LYS A 380 20.11 13.96 9.08
N TRP A 381 19.84 12.65 9.00
CA TRP A 381 20.10 11.82 7.82
C TRP A 381 19.19 12.13 6.63
N MET A 382 17.92 12.52 6.84
CA MET A 382 17.06 12.98 5.74
C MET A 382 17.60 14.27 5.07
N PHE A 383 18.45 15.02 5.76
CA PHE A 383 19.01 16.30 5.29
C PHE A 383 20.53 16.25 5.02
N THR A 384 21.14 15.06 5.01
CA THR A 384 22.53 14.85 4.56
C THR A 384 22.57 13.88 3.38
N VAL A 385 23.37 14.21 2.37
CA VAL A 385 23.65 13.32 1.23
C VAL A 385 25.16 13.11 1.20
N ASP A 386 25.63 11.87 1.30
CA ASP A 386 27.07 11.51 1.28
C ASP A 386 27.93 12.25 2.34
N ASP A 387 27.45 12.37 3.59
CA ASP A 387 28.10 13.14 4.69
C ASP A 387 28.36 14.63 4.39
N THR A 388 27.97 15.10 3.21
CA THR A 388 27.86 16.51 2.88
C THR A 388 26.50 17.03 3.34
N PRO A 389 26.45 18.07 4.20
CA PRO A 389 25.21 18.76 4.48
C PRO A 389 24.60 19.20 3.16
N ILE A 390 23.32 18.89 2.92
CA ILE A 390 22.60 19.58 1.85
C ILE A 390 22.72 21.06 2.18
N PRO A 391 23.26 21.92 1.29
CA PRO A 391 23.36 23.33 1.60
C PRO A 391 21.95 23.85 1.86
N VAL A 392 21.67 24.15 3.12
CA VAL A 392 20.38 24.69 3.53
C VAL A 392 20.39 26.14 3.11
N ASP A 393 19.83 26.41 1.94
CA ASP A 393 19.62 27.76 1.46
C ASP A 393 18.33 28.37 2.03
N ASP A 394 18.12 29.65 1.76
CA ASP A 394 16.93 30.38 2.18
C ASP A 394 15.63 29.78 1.58
N GLY A 395 15.70 28.94 0.53
CA GLY A 395 14.54 28.33 -0.11
C GLY A 395 13.87 27.23 0.74
N TRP A 396 14.67 26.40 1.41
CA TRP A 396 14.15 25.41 2.36
C TRP A 396 13.54 26.07 3.60
N LEU A 397 14.19 27.13 4.08
CA LEU A 397 13.68 27.92 5.21
C LEU A 397 12.37 28.63 4.84
N GLU A 398 12.24 29.10 3.60
CA GLU A 398 11.01 29.70 3.09
C GLU A 398 9.84 28.71 3.09
N ALA A 399 10.03 27.51 2.51
CA ALA A 399 9.01 26.47 2.49
C ALA A 399 8.60 26.02 3.92
N ALA A 400 9.56 25.92 4.84
CA ALA A 400 9.28 25.58 6.23
C ALA A 400 8.47 26.67 6.95
N CYS A 401 8.76 27.95 6.68
CA CYS A 401 8.02 29.08 7.23
C CYS A 401 6.61 29.21 6.64
N GLU A 402 6.42 28.96 5.34
CA GLU A 402 5.09 28.91 4.70
C GLU A 402 4.24 27.78 5.27
N ALA A 403 4.84 26.62 5.52
CA ALA A 403 4.16 25.47 6.13
C ALA A 403 4.00 25.57 7.67
N THR A 404 4.45 26.66 8.30
CA THR A 404 4.46 26.87 9.76
C THR A 404 5.17 25.77 10.58
N GLN A 405 6.14 25.08 9.96
CA GLN A 405 6.84 23.96 10.61
C GLN A 405 8.04 24.45 11.43
N ARG A 406 7.79 24.74 12.70
CA ARG A 406 8.78 25.30 13.66
C ARG A 406 10.08 24.53 13.72
N ASP A 407 10.00 23.21 13.82
CA ASP A 407 11.17 22.36 14.04
C ASP A 407 12.09 22.34 12.82
N ILE A 408 11.51 22.44 11.60
CA ILE A 408 12.28 22.49 10.35
C ILE A 408 12.92 23.87 10.18
N ALA A 409 12.18 24.95 10.44
CA ALA A 409 12.72 26.30 10.36
C ALA A 409 13.88 26.52 11.36
N GLN A 410 13.75 25.99 12.58
CA GLN A 410 14.83 26.01 13.58
C GLN A 410 16.05 25.22 13.09
N PHE A 411 15.83 24.04 12.52
CA PHE A 411 16.90 23.24 11.94
C PHE A 411 17.60 23.98 10.79
N CYS A 412 16.85 24.63 9.90
CA CYS A 412 17.42 25.35 8.77
C CYS A 412 18.31 26.53 9.20
N LEU A 413 17.84 27.32 10.17
CA LEU A 413 18.62 28.42 10.76
C LEU A 413 19.87 27.91 11.49
N GLY A 414 19.74 26.79 12.22
CA GLY A 414 20.86 26.15 12.90
C GLY A 414 21.95 25.60 11.97
N ASN A 415 21.63 25.40 10.68
CA ASN A 415 22.55 24.89 9.66
C ASN A 415 22.98 25.97 8.64
N GLY A 416 22.86 27.25 9.00
CA GLY A 416 23.50 28.35 8.27
C GLY A 416 22.61 29.10 7.27
N ALA A 417 21.31 28.83 7.23
CA ALA A 417 20.37 29.70 6.49
C ALA A 417 20.37 31.10 7.14
N VAL A 418 20.50 32.15 6.32
CA VAL A 418 20.62 33.54 6.82
C VAL A 418 19.26 34.05 7.28
N GLY A 419 18.18 33.61 6.63
CA GLY A 419 16.80 33.91 7.02
C GLY A 419 16.37 35.38 6.83
N SER A 420 17.28 36.28 6.44
CA SER A 420 16.97 37.70 6.21
C SER A 420 16.03 37.92 5.03
N THR A 421 16.23 37.16 3.94
CA THR A 421 15.37 37.19 2.75
C THR A 421 13.97 36.66 3.08
N VAL A 422 13.92 35.54 3.82
CA VAL A 422 12.69 34.87 4.24
C VAL A 422 11.91 35.73 5.23
N LEU A 423 12.57 36.38 6.18
CA LEU A 423 11.93 37.29 7.14
C LEU A 423 11.31 38.50 6.43
N ARG A 424 12.01 39.10 5.46
CA ARG A 424 11.47 40.20 4.66
C ARG A 424 10.24 39.76 3.86
N LYS A 425 10.27 38.57 3.27
CA LYS A 425 9.15 38.02 2.49
C LYS A 425 7.95 37.68 3.38
N ALA A 426 8.19 37.03 4.51
CA ALA A 426 7.16 36.77 5.53
C ALA A 426 6.53 38.06 6.06
N ALA A 427 7.34 39.10 6.31
CA ALA A 427 6.85 40.41 6.76
C ALA A 427 6.05 41.12 5.67
N ALA A 428 6.50 41.09 4.41
CA ALA A 428 5.77 41.65 3.28
C ALA A 428 4.41 40.98 3.05
N ASN A 429 4.31 39.67 3.34
CA ASN A 429 3.09 38.88 3.21
C ASN A 429 2.21 38.88 4.49
N GLY A 430 2.61 39.57 5.56
CA GLY A 430 1.84 39.62 6.81
C GLY A 430 1.84 38.32 7.62
N HIS A 431 2.81 37.43 7.43
CA HIS A 431 2.90 36.15 8.13
C HIS A 431 3.48 36.31 9.55
N GLU A 432 2.69 36.86 10.48
CA GLU A 432 3.15 37.21 11.85
C GLU A 432 3.82 36.04 12.58
N THR A 433 3.23 34.83 12.52
CA THR A 433 3.78 33.63 13.17
C THR A 433 5.16 33.27 12.63
N ALA A 434 5.35 33.32 11.30
CA ALA A 434 6.63 33.05 10.67
C ALA A 434 7.67 34.13 11.02
N CYS A 435 7.28 35.41 11.06
CA CYS A 435 8.14 36.51 11.50
C CYS A 435 8.60 36.33 12.95
N ARG A 436 7.68 36.00 13.88
CA ARG A 436 8.02 35.75 15.29
C ARG A 436 9.01 34.59 15.42
N LEU A 437 8.80 33.53 14.66
CA LEU A 437 9.64 32.33 14.67
C LEU A 437 11.04 32.64 14.14
N LEU A 438 11.14 33.31 12.99
CA LEU A 438 12.42 33.73 12.39
C LEU A 438 13.21 34.68 13.31
N VAL A 439 12.55 35.66 13.93
CA VAL A 439 13.18 36.58 14.89
C VAL A 439 13.62 35.85 16.15
N GLN A 440 12.81 34.91 16.67
CA GLN A 440 13.16 34.12 17.85
C GLN A 440 14.43 33.29 17.64
N PHE A 441 14.69 32.84 16.41
CA PHE A 441 15.85 32.04 16.04
C PHE A 441 17.00 32.86 15.43
N GLY A 442 16.98 34.18 15.58
CA GLY A 442 18.12 35.04 15.28
C GLY A 442 18.26 35.50 13.83
N ALA A 443 17.19 35.39 13.02
CA ALA A 443 17.19 36.00 11.68
C ALA A 443 17.41 37.52 11.80
N PRO A 444 18.36 38.12 11.06
CA PRO A 444 18.75 39.50 11.25
C PRO A 444 17.65 40.45 10.74
N VAL A 445 17.16 41.31 11.63
CA VAL A 445 16.10 42.29 11.33
C VAL A 445 16.64 43.49 10.54
N SER A 446 17.95 43.78 10.62
CA SER A 446 18.59 44.98 10.04
C SER A 446 19.35 44.73 8.74
N GLY A 447 18.76 43.97 7.81
CA GLY A 447 19.32 43.82 6.46
C GLY A 447 19.18 45.13 5.66
N ARG A 448 20.22 45.98 5.64
CA ARG A 448 20.29 47.15 4.76
C ARG A 448 20.39 46.63 3.33
N GLY A 449 19.32 46.75 2.55
CA GLY A 449 19.26 46.22 1.20
C GLY A 449 20.42 46.74 0.35
N SER A 450 21.19 45.84 -0.27
CA SER A 450 22.09 46.17 -1.36
C SER A 450 21.25 46.57 -2.57
N SER A 451 20.73 47.80 -2.58
CA SER A 451 20.25 48.41 -3.81
C SER A 451 21.47 48.59 -4.71
N SER A 452 21.57 47.76 -5.73
CA SER A 452 22.43 47.98 -6.88
C SER A 452 22.16 49.38 -7.43
N VAL A 453 23.05 50.32 -7.12
CA VAL A 453 23.10 51.61 -7.80
C VAL A 453 23.54 51.30 -9.22
N ALA A 454 22.59 51.34 -10.15
CA ALA A 454 22.91 51.50 -11.56
C ALA A 454 23.68 52.81 -11.69
N SER A 455 24.97 52.70 -11.99
CA SER A 455 25.76 53.80 -12.51
C SER A 455 25.21 54.16 -13.90
N ASP A 456 24.26 55.09 -13.92
CA ASP A 456 23.93 55.82 -15.14
C ASP A 456 25.15 56.64 -15.53
N GLY A 457 25.79 56.22 -16.62
CA GLY A 457 26.69 57.07 -17.38
C GLY A 457 25.87 58.04 -18.22
N LEU A 458 25.92 59.33 -17.87
CA LEU A 458 25.63 60.42 -18.79
C LEU A 458 26.43 61.67 -18.36
N HIS A 459 27.33 62.05 -19.28
CA HIS A 459 28.28 63.18 -19.33
C HIS A 459 29.66 63.02 -18.72
#